data_AF-A0A0Q5K7Z9-F1
#
_entry.id   AF-A0A0Q5K7Z9-F1
#
_cell.length_a   1.000
_cell.length_b   1.000
_cell.length_c   1.000
_cell.angle_alpha   90.00
_cell.angle_beta   90.00
_cell.angle_gamma   90.00
#
_symmetry.space_group_name_H-M   'P 1'
#
loop_
_entity.id
_entity.type
_entity.pdbx_description
1 polymer ?
#
loop_
_entity_poly.entity_id
_entity_poly.type
_entity_poly.pdbx_seq_one_letter_code
_entity_poly.pdbx_strand_id
1 'polypeptide(L)' 'MTTVLFMFDDGSFGALSQMTTEGNYADPADTLRESLQINATFMTQAKQGFTEVIVRNPRTGDERTLEIPRLSLIAARCRL' A
#
# COMPACT_ATOMS: atom_id res chain seq x y z
N MET A 1 14.05 4.92 -20.01
CA MET A 1 12.67 4.81 -19.51
C MET A 1 12.33 3.33 -19.53
N THR A 2 12.06 2.74 -18.36
CA THR A 2 11.82 1.30 -18.24
C THR A 2 10.34 1.08 -18.02
N THR A 3 9.68 0.37 -18.93
CA THR A 3 8.23 0.11 -18.86
C THR A 3 8.00 -1.30 -18.33
N VAL A 4 7.05 -1.45 -17.40
CA VAL A 4 6.59 -2.74 -16.89
C VAL A 4 5.11 -2.87 -17.23
N LEU A 5 4.73 -4.00 -17.83
CA LEU A 5 3.33 -4.37 -18.02
C LEU A 5 2.90 -5.22 -16.82
N PHE A 6 1.80 -4.83 -16.17
CA PHE A 6 1.17 -5.63 -15.14
C PHE A 6 -0.20 -6.06 -15.63
N MET A 7 -0.43 -7.37 -15.68
CA MET A 7 -1.74 -7.92 -16.01
C MET A 7 -2.42 -8.35 -14.72
N PHE A 8 -3.61 -7.81 -14.48
CA PHE A 8 -4.47 -8.21 -13.38
C PHE A 8 -5.46 -9.26 -13.87
N ASP A 9 -5.83 -10.19 -13.01
CA ASP A 9 -7.05 -10.98 -13.22
C ASP A 9 -8.29 -10.08 -13.06
N ASP A 10 -9.44 -10.57 -13.55
CA ASP A 10 -10.69 -9.80 -13.56
C ASP A 10 -11.11 -9.31 -12.16
N GLY A 11 -10.90 -10.13 -11.12
CA GLY A 11 -11.26 -9.77 -9.75
C GLY A 11 -10.38 -8.64 -9.22
N SER A 12 -9.07 -8.76 -9.39
CA SER A 12 -8.11 -7.74 -8.99
C SER A 12 -8.31 -6.43 -9.77
N PHE A 13 -8.59 -6.51 -11.08
CA PHE A 13 -8.88 -5.33 -11.88
C PHE A 13 -10.19 -4.66 -11.47
N GLY A 14 -11.22 -5.44 -11.13
CA GLY A 14 -12.48 -4.94 -10.59
C GLY A 14 -12.29 -4.17 -9.28
N ALA A 15 -11.50 -4.71 -8.35
CA ALA A 15 -11.16 -4.02 -7.11
C ALA A 15 -10.38 -2.72 -7.36
N LEU A 16 -9.43 -2.73 -8.29
CA LEU A 16 -8.70 -1.52 -8.69
C LEU A 16 -9.66 -0.46 -9.26
N SER A 17 -10.57 -0.86 -10.14
CA SER A 17 -11.57 0.03 -10.73
C SER A 17 -12.52 0.64 -9.68
N GLN A 18 -12.88 -0.13 -8.65
CA GLN A 18 -13.66 0.37 -7.53
C GLN A 18 -12.87 1.42 -6.74
N MET A 19 -11.61 1.16 -6.41
CA MET A 19 -10.73 2.14 -5.75
C MET A 19 -10.55 3.41 -6.56
N THR A 20 -10.43 3.30 -7.89
CA THR A 20 -10.36 4.46 -8.80
C THR A 20 -11.58 5.35 -8.66
N THR A 21 -12.76 4.74 -8.67
CA THR A 21 -14.04 5.45 -8.59
C THR A 21 -14.24 6.08 -7.21
N GLU A 22 -14.06 5.31 -6.13
CA GLU A 22 -14.28 5.78 -4.76
C GLU A 22 -13.26 6.85 -4.35
N GLY A 23 -12.03 6.76 -4.86
CA GLY A 23 -10.97 7.74 -4.64
C GLY A 23 -11.06 8.98 -5.53
N ASN A 24 -12.02 9.05 -6.46
CA ASN A 24 -12.14 10.09 -7.48
C ASN A 24 -10.85 10.30 -8.31
N TYR A 25 -10.15 9.20 -8.61
CA TYR A 25 -8.98 9.24 -9.48
C TYR A 25 -9.40 9.28 -10.96
N ALA A 26 -8.59 9.90 -11.81
CA ALA A 26 -8.91 10.04 -13.23
C ALA A 26 -8.91 8.68 -13.96
N ASP A 27 -7.98 7.80 -13.60
CA ASP A 27 -7.85 6.48 -14.19
C ASP A 27 -7.18 5.45 -13.25
N PRO A 28 -7.17 4.15 -13.62
CA PRO A 28 -6.51 3.11 -12.82
C PRO A 28 -4.99 3.28 -12.67
N ALA A 29 -4.31 3.92 -13.62
CA ALA A 29 -2.87 4.14 -13.53
C ALA A 29 -2.53 5.20 -12.47
N ASP A 30 -3.36 6.24 -12.34
CA ASP A 30 -3.27 7.22 -11.27
C ASP A 30 -3.50 6.59 -9.89
N THR A 31 -4.51 5.71 -9.79
CA THR A 31 -4.80 4.95 -8.57
C THR A 31 -3.61 4.05 -8.17
N LEU A 32 -2.99 3.38 -9.15
CA LEU A 32 -1.78 2.58 -8.93
C LEU A 32 -0.60 3.44 -8.50
N ARG A 33 -0.44 4.63 -9.08
CA ARG A 33 0.66 5.55 -8.71
C ARG A 33 0.58 5.95 -7.25
N GLU A 34 -0.59 6.35 -6.77
CA GLU A 34 -0.81 6.70 -5.37
C GLU A 34 -0.57 5.50 -4.44
N SER A 35 -1.08 4.33 -4.82
CA SER A 35 -0.87 3.09 -4.07
C SER A 35 0.62 2.76 -3.92
N LEU A 36 1.43 2.96 -4.98
CA LEU A 36 2.87 2.75 -4.95
C LEU A 36 3.60 3.78 -4.08
N GLN A 37 3.14 5.04 -4.04
CA GLN A 37 3.70 6.07 -3.16
C GLN A 37 3.45 5.75 -1.67
N ILE A 38 2.24 5.28 -1.34
CA ILE A 38 1.92 4.81 0.02
C ILE A 38 2.85 3.66 0.41
N ASN A 39 3.03 2.68 -0.49
CA ASN A 39 3.94 1.57 -0.26
C ASN A 39 5.40 2.04 -0.06
N ALA A 40 5.88 2.99 -0.86
CA ALA A 40 7.23 3.56 -0.69
C ALA A 40 7.40 4.25 0.68
N THR A 41 6.35 4.91 1.17
CA THR A 41 6.33 5.52 2.51
C THR A 41 6.44 4.45 3.59
N PHE A 42 5.64 3.37 3.50
CA PHE A 42 5.76 2.24 4.43
C PHE A 42 7.15 1.63 4.42
N MET A 43 7.75 1.43 3.25
CA MET A 43 9.12 0.92 3.13
C MET A 43 10.17 1.86 3.77
N THR A 44 9.91 3.16 3.81
CA THR A 44 10.78 4.14 4.49
C THR A 44 10.62 4.06 6.00
N GLN A 45 9.37 3.97 6.50
CA GLN A 45 9.09 3.76 7.93
C GLN A 45 9.65 2.42 8.42
N ALA A 46 9.63 1.38 7.57
CA ALA A 46 10.30 0.09 7.80
C ALA A 46 11.75 0.24 8.26
N LYS A 47 12.50 1.07 7.51
CA LYS A 47 13.93 1.31 7.72
C LYS A 47 14.18 2.05 9.03
N GLN A 48 13.18 2.76 9.52
CA GLN A 48 13.22 3.46 10.81
C GLN A 48 12.82 2.55 11.98
N GLY A 49 12.42 1.29 11.70
CA GLY A 49 12.11 0.30 12.73
C GLY A 49 10.62 0.15 13.05
N PHE A 50 9.73 0.83 12.31
CA PHE A 50 8.28 0.63 12.44
C PHE A 50 7.87 -0.69 11.78
N THR A 51 7.13 -1.53 12.51
CA THR A 51 6.73 -2.88 12.07
C THR A 51 5.22 -3.07 11.91
N GLU A 52 4.45 -2.10 12.38
CA GLU A 52 2.99 -2.16 12.45
C GLU A 52 2.35 -0.96 11.75
N VAL A 53 1.23 -1.20 11.08
CA VAL A 53 0.38 -0.16 10.49
C VAL A 53 -1.01 -0.29 11.11
N ILE A 54 -1.51 0.81 11.68
CA ILE A 54 -2.88 0.88 12.20
C ILE A 54 -3.74 1.55 11.14
N VAL A 55 -4.74 0.81 10.65
CA VAL A 55 -5.75 1.32 9.73
C VAL A 55 -7.02 1.58 10.52
N ARG A 56 -7.47 2.83 10.54
CA ARG A 56 -8.72 3.23 11.21
C ARG A 56 -9.79 3.54 10.18
N ASN A 57 -10.97 2.93 10.33
CA ASN A 57 -12.14 3.29 9.55
C ASN A 57 -12.65 4.66 10.04
N PRO A 58 -12.67 5.71 9.19
CA PRO A 58 -13.08 7.04 9.61
C PRO A 58 -14.58 7.15 9.93
N ARG A 59 -15.41 6.22 9.44
CA ARG A 59 -16.87 6.25 9.66
C ARG A 59 -17.29 5.54 10.95
N THR A 60 -16.67 4.40 11.26
CA THR A 60 -17.04 3.57 12.42
C THR A 60 -16.09 3.73 13.60
N GLY A 61 -14.87 4.23 13.36
CA GLY A 61 -13.80 4.26 14.36
C GLY A 61 -13.07 2.93 14.54
N ASP A 62 -13.47 1.88 13.82
CA ASP A 62 -12.85 0.56 13.95
C ASP A 62 -11.38 0.62 13.55
N GLU A 63 -10.52 0.02 14.37
CA GLU A 63 -9.10 -0.09 14.11
C GLU A 63 -8.72 -1.52 13.75
N ARG A 64 -7.82 -1.64 12.79
CA ARG A 64 -7.14 -2.90 12.47
C ARG A 64 -5.64 -2.65 12.43
N THR A 65 -4.91 -3.44 13.21
CA THR A 65 -3.45 -3.46 13.17
C THR A 65 -3.00 -4.51 12.16
N LEU A 66 -2.14 -4.09 11.23
CA LEU A 66 -1.46 -4.95 10.27
C LEU A 66 0.01 -5.01 10.63
N GLU A 67 0.49 -6.20 10.96
CA GLU A 67 1.92 -6.48 11.02
C GLU A 67 2.40 -6.77 9.59
N ILE A 68 3.38 -6.00 9.09
CA ILE A 68 3.88 -6.19 7.72
C ILE A 68 5.22 -6.96 7.79
N PRO A 69 5.28 -8.25 7.38
CA PRO A 69 6.45 -9.11 7.59
C PRO A 69 7.73 -8.65 6.88
N ARG A 70 7.61 -7.83 5.83
CA ARG A 70 8.78 -7.23 5.16
C ARG A 70 9.34 -6.01 5.90
N LEU A 71 8.55 -5.35 6.75
CA LEU A 71 9.06 -4.27 7.60
C LEU A 71 9.94 -4.83 8.72
N SER A 72 9.57 -5.98 9.30
CA SER A 72 10.36 -6.65 10.34
C SER A 72 11.72 -7.14 9.85
N LEU A 73 11.82 -7.64 8.61
CA LEU A 73 13.09 -8.06 7.98
C LEU A 73 14.05 -6.88 7.71
N ILE A 74 13.53 -5.69 7.39
CA ILE A 74 14.35 -4.48 7.21
C ILE A 74 14.79 -3.90 8.55
N ALA A 75 13.86 -3.77 9.51
CA ALA A 75 14.15 -3.31 10.87
C ALA A 75 15.21 -4.19 11.55
N ALA A 76 15.17 -5.51 11.34
CA ALA A 76 16.16 -6.45 11.87
C ALA A 76 17.58 -6.22 11.31
N ARG A 77 17.73 -5.76 10.06
CA ARG A 77 19.05 -5.46 9.47
C ARG A 77 19.63 -4.12 9.92
N CYS A 78 18.83 -3.17 10.39
CA CYS A 78 19.31 -1.88 10.89
C CYS A 78 19.76 -1.88 12.36
N ARG A 79 19.57 -3.00 13.09
CA ARG A 79 20.05 -3.18 14.49
C ARG A 79 21.43 -3.85 14.61
N LEU A 80 22.11 -4.09 13.50
CA LEU A 80 23.50 -4.60 13.42
C LEU A 80 24.44 -3.45 13.06
#